data_AF-A0A0B0EN82-F1
#
_entry.id   AF-A0A0B0EN82-F1
#
_cell.length_a   1.000
_cell.length_b   1.000
_cell.length_c   1.000
_cell.angle_alpha   90.00
_cell.angle_beta   90.00
_cell.angle_gamma   90.00
#
_symmetry.space_group_name_H-M   'P 1'
#
loop_
_entity.id
_entity.type
_entity.pdbx_description
1 polymer ?
#
loop_
_entity_poly.entity_id
_entity_poly.type
_entity_poly.pdbx_seq_one_letter_code
_entity_poly.pdbx_strand_id
1 'polypeptide(L)'
;MVYRKGFDLINTYPTEFSEEIVSVRYSGHTENFSFPFPEKKVEHIIINLCPTEPWALPHWAILKDNTTNFLHRLEKVRSEYFPDSQFRIVVDCGEDDLINDLIRYGKEKEWLHTYSMEPAYPYDAPVLVLKNVLGLEISFDEDPIKHGILLLDPQSVTGIYEHYILKKENEVRLIPISGTGLHENRILKVRPGTPVETVLKKYIKTDIKYRVFFDGLLNGIEVEDLTQAIDWPVKNIVVMEEKDYKIPFPYIKTNELHFTTSLRGELRHCVYCNYCDDICPVNLEPALYWHCHSRGEKQKARIYALDKCIECGLCSYICPSKLELLQVIKECKSVN
;
A
#
# COMPACT_ATOMS: atom_id res chain seq x y z
N MET A 1 14.95 17.94 -10.61
CA MET A 1 15.28 17.29 -9.33
C MET A 1 14.83 15.84 -9.43
N VAL A 2 15.78 14.90 -9.43
CA VAL A 2 15.51 13.47 -9.58
C VAL A 2 15.07 12.96 -8.21
N TYR A 3 13.83 12.49 -8.06
CA TYR A 3 13.44 11.76 -6.86
C TYR A 3 14.38 10.58 -6.67
N ARG A 4 14.87 10.38 -5.45
CA ARG A 4 15.75 9.25 -5.14
C ARG A 4 14.92 7.97 -5.27
N LYS A 5 15.55 6.89 -5.73
CA LYS A 5 14.91 5.56 -5.76
C LYS A 5 14.53 5.26 -4.32
N GLY A 6 13.26 4.91 -4.10
CA GLY A 6 12.76 4.49 -2.79
C GLY A 6 13.46 3.20 -2.34
N PHE A 7 12.77 2.32 -1.64
CA PHE A 7 13.36 1.03 -1.29
C PHE A 7 12.56 -0.11 -1.92
N ASP A 8 13.23 -0.94 -2.69
CA ASP A 8 12.63 -2.15 -3.23
C ASP A 8 12.51 -3.21 -2.13
N LEU A 9 11.47 -3.04 -1.31
CA LEU A 9 11.15 -3.93 -0.19
C LEU A 9 10.76 -5.32 -0.69
N ILE A 10 10.15 -5.42 -1.88
CA ILE A 10 9.63 -6.68 -2.43
C ILE A 10 10.77 -7.60 -2.84
N ASN A 11 11.72 -7.11 -3.63
CA ASN A 11 12.87 -7.92 -4.05
C ASN A 11 13.87 -8.13 -2.91
N THR A 12 14.04 -7.14 -2.03
CA THR A 12 14.92 -7.31 -0.87
C THR A 12 14.35 -8.35 0.10
N TYR A 13 13.03 -8.45 0.19
CA TYR A 13 12.32 -9.34 1.09
C TYR A 13 11.18 -10.08 0.40
N PRO A 14 11.51 -11.12 -0.39
CA PRO A 14 10.52 -11.89 -1.12
C PRO A 14 9.49 -12.46 -0.15
N THR A 15 8.22 -12.16 -0.43
CA THR A 15 7.11 -12.71 0.33
C THR A 15 6.57 -13.93 -0.40
N GLU A 16 6.60 -15.07 0.28
CA GLU A 16 5.91 -16.26 -0.19
C GLU A 16 4.50 -16.30 0.37
N PHE A 17 3.54 -16.62 -0.49
CA PHE A 17 2.15 -16.88 -0.14
C PHE A 17 1.80 -18.33 -0.48
N SER A 18 0.92 -18.92 0.31
CA SER A 18 0.24 -20.16 -0.09
C SER A 18 -0.53 -19.96 -1.40
N GLU A 19 -0.38 -20.87 -2.36
CA GLU A 19 -1.08 -20.79 -3.66
C GLU A 19 -2.61 -20.98 -3.52
N GLU A 20 -3.05 -21.53 -2.39
CA GLU A 20 -4.45 -21.74 -2.08
C GLU A 20 -5.12 -20.46 -1.57
N ILE A 21 -6.16 -20.01 -2.31
CA ILE A 21 -7.02 -18.91 -1.89
C ILE A 21 -8.20 -19.50 -1.11
N VAL A 22 -8.29 -19.18 0.18
CA VAL A 22 -9.26 -19.78 1.11
C VAL A 22 -10.43 -18.83 1.38
N SER A 23 -11.66 -19.33 1.32
CA SER A 23 -12.85 -18.55 1.70
C SER A 23 -13.08 -18.54 3.20
N VAL A 24 -13.21 -17.34 3.78
CA VAL A 24 -13.58 -17.17 5.19
C VAL A 24 -15.10 -17.32 5.31
N ARG A 25 -15.53 -18.21 6.21
CA ARG A 25 -16.95 -18.37 6.54
C ARG A 25 -17.28 -17.49 7.73
N TYR A 26 -18.21 -16.57 7.52
CA TYR A 26 -18.77 -15.73 8.57
C TYR A 26 -20.29 -15.61 8.37
N SER A 27 -21.05 -15.84 9.42
CA SER A 27 -22.53 -15.84 9.40
C SER A 27 -23.15 -14.63 10.12
N GLY A 28 -22.33 -13.68 10.56
CA GLY A 28 -22.81 -12.43 11.15
C GLY A 28 -23.20 -11.39 10.10
N HIS A 29 -23.34 -10.14 10.53
CA HIS A 29 -23.68 -9.05 9.63
C HIS A 29 -22.53 -8.79 8.65
N THR A 30 -22.82 -8.79 7.36
CA THR A 30 -21.88 -8.44 6.30
C THR A 30 -22.38 -7.21 5.56
N GLU A 31 -21.44 -6.47 5.01
CA GLU A 31 -21.73 -5.29 4.20
C GLU A 31 -21.64 -5.63 2.72
N ASN A 32 -22.48 -4.97 1.92
CA ASN A 32 -22.37 -5.05 0.48
C ASN A 32 -21.26 -4.12 -0.01
N PHE A 33 -20.65 -4.47 -1.14
CA PHE A 33 -19.73 -3.56 -1.80
C PHE A 33 -20.43 -2.23 -2.11
N SER A 34 -19.71 -1.13 -1.86
CA SER A 34 -20.14 0.21 -2.22
C SER A 34 -18.97 0.97 -2.81
N PHE A 35 -19.23 1.69 -3.89
CA PHE A 35 -18.25 2.55 -4.55
C PHE A 35 -18.82 3.98 -4.66
N PRO A 36 -18.16 4.98 -4.05
CA PRO A 36 -18.58 6.37 -4.16
C PRO A 36 -18.18 6.93 -5.53
N PHE A 37 -19.05 6.81 -6.52
CA PHE A 37 -18.81 7.37 -7.84
C PHE A 37 -18.59 8.90 -7.75
N PRO A 38 -17.49 9.43 -8.32
CA PRO A 38 -17.23 10.87 -8.27
C PRO A 38 -18.32 11.67 -8.99
N GLU A 39 -18.76 12.78 -8.38
CA GLU A 39 -19.67 13.74 -9.03
C GLU A 39 -18.98 14.55 -10.12
N LYS A 40 -17.68 14.79 -9.96
CA LYS A 40 -16.85 15.49 -10.95
C LYS A 40 -16.49 14.56 -12.09
N LYS A 41 -16.35 15.15 -13.30
CA LYS A 41 -15.83 14.44 -14.46
C LYS A 41 -14.44 13.88 -14.16
N VAL A 42 -14.26 12.60 -14.43
CA VAL A 42 -12.97 11.92 -14.35
C VAL A 42 -12.37 11.87 -15.76
N GLU A 43 -11.19 12.45 -15.91
CA GLU A 43 -10.41 12.45 -17.17
C GLU A 43 -9.46 11.27 -17.22
N HIS A 44 -8.85 10.93 -16.09
CA HIS A 44 -7.87 9.84 -15.98
C HIS A 44 -8.25 8.86 -14.88
N ILE A 45 -8.21 7.56 -15.20
CA ILE A 45 -8.32 6.47 -14.23
C ILE A 45 -6.99 5.74 -14.21
N ILE A 46 -6.34 5.69 -13.05
CA ILE A 46 -5.09 4.95 -12.88
C ILE A 46 -5.38 3.68 -12.08
N ILE A 47 -5.04 2.52 -12.65
CA ILE A 47 -5.13 1.22 -12.00
C ILE A 47 -3.73 0.76 -11.65
N ASN A 48 -3.47 0.53 -10.36
CA ASN A 48 -2.16 0.10 -9.91
C ASN A 48 -2.09 -1.43 -9.73
N LEU A 49 -1.34 -2.10 -10.60
CA LEU A 49 -0.97 -3.53 -10.54
C LEU A 49 0.51 -3.74 -10.13
N CYS A 50 1.19 -2.67 -9.70
CA CYS A 50 2.54 -2.67 -9.14
C CYS A 50 2.44 -2.33 -7.64
N PRO A 51 2.01 -3.28 -6.79
CA PRO A 51 2.04 -3.05 -5.36
C PRO A 51 3.49 -2.85 -4.91
N THR A 52 3.75 -1.93 -3.97
CA THR A 52 5.10 -1.72 -3.44
C THR A 52 5.21 -1.91 -1.94
N GLU A 53 4.08 -1.96 -1.22
CA GLU A 53 4.06 -2.31 0.21
C GLU A 53 4.52 -3.77 0.40
N PRO A 54 5.37 -4.07 1.41
CA PRO A 54 5.69 -5.44 1.79
C PRO A 54 4.42 -6.23 2.10
N TRP A 55 4.38 -7.50 1.70
CA TRP A 55 3.22 -8.37 1.89
C TRP A 55 1.90 -7.89 1.23
N ALA A 56 1.98 -6.99 0.25
CA ALA A 56 0.82 -6.63 -0.55
C ALA A 56 0.29 -7.83 -1.36
N LEU A 57 -0.98 -7.73 -1.76
CA LEU A 57 -1.64 -8.75 -2.57
C LEU A 57 -0.93 -8.86 -3.93
N PRO A 58 -0.35 -10.02 -4.27
CA PRO A 58 0.28 -10.17 -5.57
C PRO A 58 -0.77 -10.12 -6.69
N HIS A 59 -0.45 -9.48 -7.81
CA HIS A 59 -1.40 -9.32 -8.92
C HIS A 59 -1.87 -10.66 -9.50
N TRP A 60 -1.06 -11.73 -9.41
CA TRP A 60 -1.44 -13.04 -9.94
C TRP A 60 -2.69 -13.57 -9.25
N ALA A 61 -2.91 -13.21 -7.98
CA ALA A 61 -4.10 -13.63 -7.23
C ALA A 61 -5.36 -12.94 -7.78
N ILE A 62 -5.23 -11.69 -8.24
CA ILE A 62 -6.32 -10.92 -8.83
C ILE A 62 -6.56 -11.36 -10.28
N LEU A 63 -5.49 -11.62 -11.03
CA LEU A 63 -5.51 -11.99 -12.44
C LEU A 63 -5.59 -13.51 -12.66
N LYS A 64 -5.80 -14.30 -11.58
CA LYS A 64 -5.81 -15.77 -11.59
C LYS A 64 -6.76 -16.36 -12.63
N ASP A 65 -7.88 -15.68 -12.88
CA ASP A 65 -8.91 -16.10 -13.84
C ASP A 65 -8.68 -15.57 -15.27
N ASN A 66 -7.45 -15.18 -15.62
CA ASN A 66 -6.99 -14.62 -16.91
C ASN A 66 -6.99 -13.08 -16.99
N THR A 67 -5.84 -12.49 -17.35
CA THR A 67 -5.64 -11.06 -17.61
C THR A 67 -6.68 -10.46 -18.57
N THR A 68 -7.00 -11.18 -19.66
CA THR A 68 -7.96 -10.73 -20.67
C THR A 68 -9.37 -10.56 -20.08
N ASN A 69 -9.76 -11.44 -19.15
CA ASN A 69 -11.05 -11.32 -18.47
C ASN A 69 -11.10 -10.06 -17.60
N PHE A 70 -10.02 -9.75 -16.87
CA PHE A 70 -9.93 -8.51 -16.11
C PHE A 70 -10.06 -7.28 -17.02
N LEU A 71 -9.39 -7.29 -18.18
CA LEU A 71 -9.44 -6.18 -19.13
C LEU A 71 -10.82 -5.99 -19.76
N HIS A 72 -11.56 -7.07 -20.04
CA HIS A 72 -12.96 -6.96 -20.47
C HIS A 72 -13.87 -6.38 -19.39
N ARG A 73 -13.64 -6.72 -18.11
CA ARG A 73 -14.35 -6.07 -16.99
C ARG A 73 -14.04 -4.58 -16.95
N LEU A 74 -12.76 -4.22 -17.09
CA LEU A 74 -12.30 -2.84 -17.11
C LEU A 74 -12.96 -2.04 -18.24
N GLU A 75 -13.02 -2.61 -19.45
CA GLU A 75 -13.68 -2.01 -20.61
C GLU A 75 -15.19 -1.78 -20.37
N LYS A 76 -15.87 -2.72 -19.71
CA LYS A 76 -17.28 -2.57 -19.33
C LYS A 76 -17.50 -1.50 -18.27
N VAL A 77 -16.66 -1.46 -17.23
CA VAL A 77 -16.70 -0.40 -16.22
C VAL A 77 -16.49 0.96 -16.88
N ARG A 78 -15.55 1.07 -17.81
CA ARG A 78 -15.33 2.29 -18.58
C ARG A 78 -16.58 2.68 -19.38
N SER A 79 -17.14 1.77 -20.19
CA SER A 79 -18.25 2.13 -21.08
C SER A 79 -19.49 2.60 -20.33
N GLU A 80 -19.77 2.01 -19.15
CA GLU A 80 -20.98 2.31 -18.38
C GLU A 80 -20.81 3.54 -17.47
N TYR A 81 -19.65 3.72 -16.83
CA TYR A 81 -19.46 4.74 -15.79
C TYR A 81 -18.47 5.84 -16.16
N PHE A 82 -17.53 5.56 -17.06
CA PHE A 82 -16.41 6.46 -17.37
C PHE A 82 -16.10 6.53 -18.88
N PRO A 83 -17.10 6.80 -19.75
CA PRO A 83 -16.96 6.61 -21.19
C PRO A 83 -15.88 7.50 -21.83
N ASP A 84 -15.67 8.69 -21.27
CA ASP A 84 -14.69 9.68 -21.76
C ASP A 84 -13.30 9.54 -21.13
N SER A 85 -13.14 8.69 -20.11
CA SER A 85 -11.93 8.64 -19.32
C SER A 85 -10.83 7.80 -20.00
N GLN A 86 -9.60 8.27 -19.85
CA GLN A 86 -8.38 7.56 -20.24
C GLN A 86 -7.92 6.66 -19.09
N PHE A 87 -7.74 5.38 -19.36
CA PHE A 87 -7.29 4.40 -18.38
C PHE A 87 -5.79 4.20 -18.50
N ARG A 88 -5.11 4.18 -17.36
CA ARG A 88 -3.67 4.00 -17.25
C ARG A 88 -3.40 2.86 -16.29
N ILE A 89 -2.81 1.79 -16.79
CA ILE A 89 -2.46 0.63 -15.97
C ILE A 89 -0.97 0.71 -15.65
N VAL A 90 -0.64 0.75 -14.36
CA VAL A 90 0.73 0.71 -13.86
C VAL A 90 1.07 -0.73 -13.50
N VAL A 91 2.17 -1.24 -14.04
CA VAL A 91 2.68 -2.59 -13.81
C VAL A 91 4.16 -2.55 -13.44
N ASP A 92 4.61 -3.59 -12.74
CA ASP A 92 6.03 -3.81 -12.51
C ASP A 92 6.74 -4.06 -13.85
N CYS A 93 7.89 -3.43 -14.06
CA CYS A 93 8.74 -3.64 -15.22
C CYS A 93 9.31 -5.05 -15.36
N GLY A 94 9.31 -5.87 -14.30
CA GLY A 94 9.71 -7.28 -14.35
C GLY A 94 8.65 -8.25 -14.88
N GLU A 95 7.42 -7.80 -15.08
CA GLU A 95 6.27 -8.64 -15.45
C GLU A 95 6.03 -8.68 -16.96
N ASP A 96 7.00 -9.22 -17.71
CA ASP A 96 7.01 -9.22 -19.18
C ASP A 96 5.73 -9.80 -19.79
N ASP A 97 5.24 -10.93 -19.26
CA ASP A 97 4.04 -11.59 -19.78
C ASP A 97 2.79 -10.71 -19.62
N LEU A 98 2.63 -10.09 -18.45
CA LEU A 98 1.52 -9.18 -18.17
C LEU A 98 1.60 -7.93 -19.06
N ILE A 99 2.80 -7.35 -19.21
CA ILE A 99 3.03 -6.20 -20.09
C ILE A 99 2.63 -6.54 -21.53
N ASN A 100 3.04 -7.71 -22.02
CA ASN A 100 2.73 -8.17 -23.38
C ASN A 100 1.22 -8.36 -23.60
N ASP A 101 0.52 -8.94 -22.62
CA ASP A 101 -0.93 -9.11 -22.67
C ASP A 101 -1.66 -7.74 -22.70
N LEU A 102 -1.22 -6.79 -21.87
CA LEU A 102 -1.77 -5.44 -21.82
C LEU A 102 -1.57 -4.69 -23.15
N ILE A 103 -0.35 -4.71 -23.70
CA ILE A 103 -0.02 -4.08 -24.98
C ILE A 103 -0.85 -4.70 -26.11
N ARG A 104 -0.96 -6.04 -26.13
CA ARG A 104 -1.75 -6.74 -27.14
C ARG A 104 -3.23 -6.35 -27.07
N TYR A 105 -3.80 -6.29 -25.88
CA TYR A 105 -5.20 -5.90 -25.69
C TYR A 105 -5.46 -4.42 -26.03
N GLY A 106 -4.48 -3.55 -25.75
CA GLY A 106 -4.54 -2.10 -25.94
C GLY A 106 -4.24 -1.61 -27.36
N LYS A 107 -3.72 -2.45 -28.27
CA LYS A 107 -3.22 -2.05 -29.60
C LYS A 107 -4.16 -1.17 -30.45
N GLU A 108 -5.47 -1.32 -30.28
CA GLU A 108 -6.49 -0.54 -31.02
C GLU A 108 -7.41 0.28 -30.09
N LYS A 109 -6.98 0.47 -28.84
CA LYS A 109 -7.75 1.13 -27.79
C LYS A 109 -7.01 2.38 -27.33
N GLU A 110 -7.26 3.51 -28.00
CA GLU A 110 -6.64 4.81 -27.67
C GLU A 110 -6.87 5.25 -26.22
N TRP A 111 -7.91 4.71 -25.57
CA TRP A 111 -8.25 5.01 -24.19
C TRP A 111 -7.40 4.26 -23.16
N LEU A 112 -6.66 3.21 -23.54
CA LEU A 112 -5.93 2.34 -22.62
C LEU A 112 -4.42 2.50 -22.81
N HIS A 113 -3.74 2.86 -21.73
CA HIS A 113 -2.30 3.09 -21.72
C HIS A 113 -1.63 2.23 -20.66
N THR A 114 -0.49 1.61 -20.99
CA THR A 114 0.29 0.79 -20.06
C THR A 114 1.58 1.50 -19.69
N TYR A 115 1.89 1.52 -18.39
CA TYR A 115 3.09 2.10 -17.83
C TYR A 115 3.82 1.03 -17.02
N SER A 116 5.08 0.77 -17.35
CA SER A 116 5.96 -0.08 -16.54
C SER A 116 6.80 0.77 -15.59
N MET A 117 6.95 0.31 -14.34
CA MET A 117 7.69 1.00 -13.29
C MET A 117 8.55 0.03 -12.49
N GLU A 118 9.69 0.50 -11.97
CA GLU A 118 10.46 -0.26 -10.98
C GLU A 118 9.68 -0.30 -9.64
N PRO A 119 9.55 -1.48 -8.99
CA PRO A 119 8.75 -1.67 -7.77
C PRO A 119 9.46 -1.14 -6.52
N ALA A 120 9.67 0.17 -6.45
CA ALA A 120 10.27 0.80 -5.28
C ALA A 120 9.20 1.35 -4.36
N TYR A 121 9.16 0.91 -3.10
CA TYR A 121 8.28 1.52 -2.11
C TYR A 121 8.65 2.99 -1.88
N PRO A 122 7.69 3.93 -1.80
CA PRO A 122 6.23 3.79 -1.85
C PRO A 122 5.64 4.27 -3.19
N TYR A 123 6.12 3.79 -4.33
CA TYR A 123 5.76 4.35 -5.65
C TYR A 123 4.27 4.21 -5.98
N ASP A 124 3.53 3.38 -5.25
CA ASP A 124 2.07 3.27 -5.30
C ASP A 124 1.32 4.41 -4.58
N ALA A 125 2.01 5.30 -3.86
CA ALA A 125 1.43 6.48 -3.23
C ALA A 125 0.90 7.49 -4.28
N PRO A 126 -0.27 8.12 -4.05
CA PRO A 126 -0.90 9.03 -5.02
C PRO A 126 0.04 10.09 -5.60
N VAL A 127 0.81 10.78 -4.74
CA VAL A 127 1.76 11.83 -5.15
C VAL A 127 2.81 11.33 -6.15
N LEU A 128 3.29 10.09 -5.98
CA LEU A 128 4.34 9.51 -6.80
C LEU A 128 3.79 8.91 -8.09
N VAL A 129 2.66 8.18 -8.00
CA VAL A 129 1.98 7.61 -9.17
C VAL A 129 1.57 8.71 -10.14
N LEU A 130 0.92 9.77 -9.66
CA LEU A 130 0.45 10.87 -10.51
C LEU A 130 1.61 11.58 -11.21
N LYS A 131 2.72 11.82 -10.51
CA LYS A 131 3.87 12.44 -11.14
C LYS A 131 4.52 11.53 -12.18
N ASN A 132 4.71 10.25 -11.88
CA ASN A 132 5.38 9.33 -12.78
C ASN A 132 4.55 9.00 -14.02
N VAL A 133 3.22 8.93 -13.88
CA VAL A 133 2.32 8.55 -14.98
C VAL A 133 1.83 9.76 -15.78
N LEU A 134 1.57 10.89 -15.12
CA LEU A 134 0.95 12.08 -15.72
C LEU A 134 1.86 13.32 -15.73
N GLY A 135 3.01 13.29 -15.05
CA GLY A 135 3.83 14.48 -14.83
C GLY A 135 3.19 15.49 -13.87
N LEU A 136 2.11 15.11 -13.18
CA LEU A 136 1.36 16.00 -12.29
C LEU A 136 1.94 15.95 -10.87
N GLU A 137 2.34 17.11 -10.35
CA GLU A 137 2.73 17.27 -8.95
C GLU A 137 1.53 17.75 -8.12
N ILE A 138 1.18 17.00 -7.09
CA ILE A 138 0.13 17.35 -6.12
C ILE A 138 0.70 17.37 -4.70
N SER A 139 0.00 18.03 -3.79
CA SER A 139 0.34 17.96 -2.36
C SER A 139 -0.10 16.62 -1.75
N PHE A 140 0.51 16.21 -0.63
CA PHE A 140 0.19 14.92 0.00
C PHE A 140 -1.28 14.78 0.41
N ASP A 141 -1.87 15.84 0.96
CA ASP A 141 -3.27 15.85 1.43
C ASP A 141 -4.27 16.26 0.33
N GLU A 142 -3.81 16.35 -0.92
CA GLU A 142 -4.64 16.79 -2.03
C GLU A 142 -5.33 15.60 -2.70
N ASP A 143 -6.67 15.65 -2.73
CA ASP A 143 -7.49 14.63 -3.39
C ASP A 143 -7.28 14.66 -4.92
N PRO A 144 -6.80 13.56 -5.54
CA PRO A 144 -6.63 13.43 -6.99
C PRO A 144 -7.89 13.74 -7.80
N ILE A 145 -9.08 13.51 -7.24
CA ILE A 145 -10.37 13.75 -7.91
C ILE A 145 -10.53 15.24 -8.26
N LYS A 146 -9.92 16.15 -7.50
CA LYS A 146 -9.92 17.60 -7.82
C LYS A 146 -9.25 17.92 -9.15
N HIS A 147 -8.37 17.04 -9.61
CA HIS A 147 -7.64 17.12 -10.89
C HIS A 147 -8.24 16.22 -11.97
N GLY A 148 -9.45 15.69 -11.76
CA GLY A 148 -10.09 14.77 -12.70
C GLY A 148 -9.41 13.39 -12.74
N ILE A 149 -8.69 13.01 -11.68
CA ILE A 149 -7.95 11.74 -11.61
C ILE A 149 -8.58 10.84 -10.56
N LEU A 150 -8.90 9.61 -10.95
CA LEU A 150 -9.40 8.57 -10.05
C LEU A 150 -8.37 7.45 -9.95
N LEU A 151 -7.94 7.15 -8.73
CA LEU A 151 -7.06 6.02 -8.43
C LEU A 151 -7.93 4.83 -8.05
N LEU A 152 -7.76 3.70 -8.75
CA LEU A 152 -8.47 2.46 -8.46
C LEU A 152 -7.48 1.34 -8.20
N ASP A 153 -7.74 0.56 -7.16
CA ASP A 153 -7.13 -0.76 -7.06
C ASP A 153 -7.87 -1.76 -8.00
N PRO A 154 -7.19 -2.81 -8.46
CA PRO A 154 -7.78 -3.79 -9.38
C PRO A 154 -9.01 -4.53 -8.82
N GLN A 155 -9.08 -4.73 -7.49
CA GLN A 155 -10.22 -5.39 -6.87
C GLN A 155 -11.44 -4.47 -6.86
N SER A 156 -11.27 -3.16 -6.68
CA SER A 156 -12.34 -2.18 -6.80
C SER A 156 -12.95 -2.16 -8.21
N VAL A 157 -12.16 -2.33 -9.27
CA VAL A 157 -12.70 -2.53 -10.63
C VAL A 157 -13.60 -3.78 -10.70
N THR A 158 -13.14 -4.88 -10.09
CA THR A 158 -13.91 -6.13 -10.03
C THR A 158 -15.20 -5.94 -9.22
N GLY A 159 -15.14 -5.28 -8.07
CA GLY A 159 -16.30 -4.95 -7.25
C GLY A 159 -17.31 -4.09 -8.01
N ILE A 160 -16.85 -3.06 -8.73
CA ILE A 160 -17.73 -2.20 -9.55
C ILE A 160 -18.45 -3.04 -10.61
N TYR A 161 -17.70 -3.87 -11.32
CA TYR A 161 -18.25 -4.74 -12.36
C TYR A 161 -19.27 -5.74 -11.79
N GLU A 162 -18.93 -6.44 -10.72
CA GLU A 162 -19.79 -7.47 -10.16
C GLU A 162 -21.05 -6.90 -9.51
N HIS A 163 -20.91 -5.85 -8.70
CA HIS A 163 -22.02 -5.27 -7.96
C HIS A 163 -22.92 -4.42 -8.86
N TYR A 164 -22.34 -3.46 -9.58
CA TYR A 164 -23.14 -2.46 -10.27
C TYR A 164 -23.55 -2.87 -11.69
N ILE A 165 -22.75 -3.67 -12.39
CA ILE A 165 -23.06 -4.14 -13.76
C ILE A 165 -23.76 -5.50 -13.72
N LEU A 166 -23.19 -6.49 -13.04
CA LEU A 166 -23.78 -7.82 -12.97
C LEU A 166 -24.88 -7.98 -11.92
N LYS A 167 -25.06 -6.99 -11.03
CA LYS A 167 -26.05 -7.05 -9.93
C LYS A 167 -25.86 -8.29 -9.06
N LYS A 168 -24.60 -8.69 -8.85
CA LYS A 168 -24.27 -9.73 -7.87
C LYS A 168 -24.46 -9.16 -6.46
N GLU A 169 -24.58 -10.07 -5.51
CA GLU A 169 -24.58 -9.78 -4.09
C GLU A 169 -23.49 -10.62 -3.41
N ASN A 170 -23.09 -10.22 -2.21
CA ASN A 170 -22.07 -10.90 -1.40
C ASN A 170 -20.67 -10.90 -2.03
N GLU A 171 -20.25 -9.74 -2.54
CA GLU A 171 -18.90 -9.54 -3.06
C GLU A 171 -17.87 -9.91 -2.00
N VAL A 172 -16.77 -10.50 -2.47
CA VAL A 172 -15.64 -10.87 -1.62
C VAL A 172 -14.42 -10.08 -2.04
N ARG A 173 -13.64 -9.67 -1.05
CA ARG A 173 -12.33 -9.08 -1.24
C ARG A 173 -11.25 -10.11 -0.95
N LEU A 174 -10.24 -10.17 -1.81
CA LEU A 174 -9.01 -10.91 -1.54
C LEU A 174 -8.17 -10.09 -0.58
N ILE A 175 -7.88 -10.67 0.58
CA ILE A 175 -7.08 -10.05 1.63
C ILE A 175 -5.90 -10.99 1.93
N PRO A 176 -4.66 -10.58 1.63
CA PRO A 176 -3.49 -11.26 2.12
C PRO A 176 -3.38 -11.04 3.63
N ILE A 177 -3.27 -12.12 4.38
CA ILE A 177 -2.80 -12.12 5.77
C ILE A 177 -1.32 -12.50 5.75
N SER A 178 -0.48 -11.72 6.42
CA SER A 178 0.96 -11.92 6.35
C SER A 178 1.70 -11.51 7.62
N GLY A 179 2.98 -11.86 7.71
CA GLY A 179 3.88 -11.39 8.75
C GLY A 179 4.33 -12.47 9.73
N THR A 180 5.25 -12.09 10.60
CA THR A 180 5.97 -13.03 11.46
C THR A 180 5.10 -13.66 12.55
N GLY A 181 3.95 -13.06 12.87
CA GLY A 181 3.00 -13.60 13.84
C GLY A 181 2.14 -14.75 13.31
N LEU A 182 2.20 -15.06 12.01
CA LEU A 182 1.45 -16.14 11.38
C LEU A 182 2.30 -17.41 11.20
N HIS A 183 1.62 -18.56 11.14
CA HIS A 183 2.25 -19.82 10.74
C HIS A 183 2.69 -19.81 9.27
N GLU A 184 1.93 -19.16 8.41
CA GLU A 184 2.14 -19.08 6.96
C GLU A 184 1.37 -17.86 6.41
N ASN A 185 1.92 -17.17 5.40
CA ASN A 185 1.19 -16.10 4.71
C ASN A 185 0.15 -16.70 3.77
N ARG A 186 -1.05 -16.13 3.73
CA ARG A 186 -2.18 -16.69 2.95
C ARG A 186 -3.03 -15.59 2.34
N ILE A 187 -3.72 -15.92 1.25
CA ILE A 187 -4.69 -15.02 0.62
C ILE A 187 -6.09 -15.55 0.91
N LEU A 188 -6.94 -14.70 1.47
CA LEU A 188 -8.27 -15.05 1.94
C LEU A 188 -9.34 -14.31 1.14
N LYS A 189 -10.44 -15.00 0.80
CA LYS A 189 -11.69 -14.36 0.33
C LYS A 189 -12.52 -13.98 1.54
N VAL A 190 -12.65 -12.69 1.78
CA VAL A 190 -13.34 -12.11 2.95
C VAL A 190 -14.51 -11.27 2.48
N ARG A 191 -15.67 -11.43 3.12
CA ARG A 191 -16.81 -10.54 2.91
C ARG A 191 -16.63 -9.29 3.78
N PRO A 192 -16.85 -8.07 3.25
CA PRO A 192 -16.91 -6.87 4.07
C PRO A 192 -17.85 -7.07 5.27
N GLY A 193 -17.49 -6.51 6.42
CA GLY A 193 -18.19 -6.74 7.69
C GLY A 193 -17.67 -7.94 8.51
N THR A 194 -16.80 -8.79 7.94
CA THR A 194 -16.21 -9.91 8.70
C THR A 194 -15.22 -9.37 9.75
N PRO A 195 -15.30 -9.76 11.04
CA PRO A 195 -14.37 -9.32 12.07
C PRO A 195 -12.93 -9.78 11.84
N VAL A 196 -11.96 -8.95 12.23
CA VAL A 196 -10.52 -9.28 12.13
C VAL A 196 -10.18 -10.58 12.85
N GLU A 197 -10.69 -10.78 14.07
CA GLU A 197 -10.47 -12.00 14.84
C GLU A 197 -10.96 -13.26 14.12
N THR A 198 -12.07 -13.15 13.36
CA THR A 198 -12.64 -14.28 12.63
C THR A 198 -11.72 -14.71 11.50
N VAL A 199 -11.10 -13.74 10.83
CA VAL A 199 -10.12 -13.97 9.77
C VAL A 199 -8.83 -14.57 10.34
N LEU A 200 -8.32 -14.05 11.47
CA LEU A 200 -6.97 -14.37 11.94
C LEU A 200 -6.89 -15.59 12.88
N LYS A 201 -7.94 -15.94 13.63
CA LYS A 201 -7.91 -16.92 14.73
C LYS A 201 -7.27 -18.28 14.41
N LYS A 202 -7.34 -18.73 13.15
CA LYS A 202 -6.80 -20.03 12.71
C LYS A 202 -5.35 -19.98 12.24
N TYR A 203 -4.78 -18.81 12.04
CA TYR A 203 -3.50 -18.62 11.36
C TYR A 203 -2.43 -17.99 12.24
N ILE A 204 -2.82 -17.30 13.32
CA ILE A 204 -1.89 -16.73 14.29
C ILE A 204 -1.19 -17.85 15.07
N LYS A 205 0.12 -17.71 15.28
CA LYS A 205 0.91 -18.58 16.14
C LYS A 205 0.40 -18.54 17.58
N THR A 206 0.32 -19.68 18.24
CA THR A 206 -0.01 -19.72 19.67
C THR A 206 1.16 -19.20 20.52
N ASP A 207 0.85 -18.72 21.71
CA ASP A 207 1.84 -18.39 22.76
C ASP A 207 2.84 -17.26 22.44
N ILE A 208 2.52 -16.41 21.45
CA ILE A 208 3.27 -15.19 21.15
C ILE A 208 2.47 -13.94 21.52
N LYS A 209 3.18 -12.85 21.80
CA LYS A 209 2.59 -11.50 21.72
C LYS A 209 2.67 -11.02 20.29
N TYR A 210 1.65 -10.30 19.84
CA TYR A 210 1.59 -9.81 18.47
C TYR A 210 0.82 -8.48 18.40
N ARG A 211 1.06 -7.76 17.30
CA ARG A 211 0.30 -6.58 16.88
C ARG A 211 -0.24 -6.80 15.48
N VAL A 212 -1.37 -6.19 15.16
CA VAL A 212 -2.06 -6.34 13.88
C VAL A 212 -2.14 -4.98 13.21
N PHE A 213 -1.91 -4.94 11.90
CA PHE A 213 -1.93 -3.71 11.12
C PHE A 213 -2.76 -3.91 9.85
N PHE A 214 -3.55 -2.90 9.50
CA PHE A 214 -4.17 -2.78 8.19
C PHE A 214 -3.27 -1.98 7.24
N ASP A 215 -3.24 -2.40 5.98
CA ASP A 215 -2.61 -1.66 4.88
C ASP A 215 -1.12 -1.39 5.05
N GLY A 216 -0.40 -2.36 5.61
CA GLY A 216 1.05 -2.33 5.72
C GLY A 216 1.57 -2.04 7.12
N LEU A 217 2.89 -2.12 7.27
CA LEU A 217 3.55 -1.93 8.56
C LEU A 217 4.21 -0.56 8.67
N LEU A 218 4.53 0.08 7.54
CA LEU A 218 5.26 1.35 7.52
C LEU A 218 4.35 2.56 7.65
N ASN A 219 3.29 2.61 6.84
CA ASN A 219 2.30 3.70 6.82
C ASN A 219 0.87 3.22 7.11
N GLY A 220 0.69 1.94 7.45
CA GLY A 220 -0.59 1.35 7.80
C GLY A 220 -1.12 1.77 9.18
N ILE A 221 -2.26 1.20 9.54
CA ILE A 221 -3.00 1.52 10.76
C ILE A 221 -2.96 0.33 11.71
N GLU A 222 -2.55 0.55 12.96
CA GLU A 222 -2.62 -0.49 13.98
C GLU A 222 -4.08 -0.80 14.36
N VAL A 223 -4.37 -2.10 14.44
CA VAL A 223 -5.64 -2.64 14.88
C VAL A 223 -5.54 -3.00 16.36
N GLU A 224 -6.15 -2.18 17.21
CA GLU A 224 -6.22 -2.42 18.66
C GLU A 224 -7.41 -3.34 19.04
N ASP A 225 -8.55 -3.19 18.36
CA ASP A 225 -9.75 -4.00 18.56
C ASP A 225 -9.91 -5.02 17.43
N LEU A 226 -9.65 -6.31 17.71
CA LEU A 226 -9.80 -7.38 16.73
C LEU A 226 -11.26 -7.75 16.44
N THR A 227 -12.23 -7.24 17.21
CA THR A 227 -13.65 -7.44 16.93
C THR A 227 -14.16 -6.51 15.84
N GLN A 228 -13.39 -5.48 15.47
CA GLN A 228 -13.76 -4.56 14.40
C GLN A 228 -13.94 -5.29 13.06
N ALA A 229 -14.90 -4.80 12.28
CA ALA A 229 -15.17 -5.31 10.94
C ALA A 229 -14.06 -4.95 9.96
N ILE A 230 -13.84 -5.81 8.98
CA ILE A 230 -13.00 -5.53 7.83
C ILE A 230 -13.87 -4.92 6.74
N ASP A 231 -13.57 -3.68 6.37
CA ASP A 231 -14.29 -2.95 5.33
C ASP A 231 -13.66 -3.20 3.95
N TRP A 232 -14.38 -2.80 2.90
CA TRP A 232 -13.86 -2.94 1.54
C TRP A 232 -12.51 -2.25 1.32
N PRO A 233 -12.18 -1.06 1.85
CA PRO A 233 -10.89 -0.43 1.54
C PRO A 233 -9.66 -1.20 2.00
N VAL A 234 -9.76 -2.09 3.00
CA VAL A 234 -8.62 -2.83 3.58
C VAL A 234 -7.96 -3.74 2.53
N LYS A 235 -6.71 -3.47 2.16
CA LYS A 235 -5.95 -4.15 1.10
C LYS A 235 -5.13 -5.33 1.63
N ASN A 236 -4.63 -5.25 2.86
CA ASN A 236 -3.87 -6.32 3.50
C ASN A 236 -4.01 -6.28 5.03
N ILE A 237 -3.69 -7.40 5.69
CA ILE A 237 -3.58 -7.48 7.15
C ILE A 237 -2.21 -8.07 7.51
N VAL A 238 -1.41 -7.30 8.23
CA VAL A 238 -0.08 -7.72 8.68
C VAL A 238 -0.11 -8.03 10.17
N VAL A 239 0.29 -9.24 10.55
CA VAL A 239 0.41 -9.70 11.93
C VAL A 239 1.88 -9.84 12.28
N MET A 240 2.34 -8.98 13.20
CA MET A 240 3.73 -8.91 13.60
C MET A 240 3.91 -9.49 15.00
N GLU A 241 4.81 -10.45 15.12
CA GLU A 241 5.26 -10.92 16.43
C GLU A 241 5.94 -9.78 17.20
N GLU A 242 5.52 -9.56 18.44
CA GLU A 242 6.12 -8.57 19.31
C GLU A 242 7.41 -9.11 19.91
N LYS A 243 8.54 -8.54 19.50
CA LYS A 243 9.86 -8.92 19.98
C LYS A 243 10.46 -7.80 20.81
N ASP A 244 11.06 -8.17 21.94
CA ASP A 244 11.73 -7.27 22.88
C ASP A 244 13.16 -6.92 22.44
N TYR A 245 13.38 -6.82 21.14
CA TYR A 245 14.65 -6.40 20.58
C TYR A 245 14.44 -5.72 19.23
N LYS A 246 15.26 -4.71 18.97
CA LYS A 246 15.40 -4.13 17.63
C LYS A 246 16.67 -4.67 16.99
N ILE A 247 16.59 -5.13 15.75
CA ILE A 247 17.75 -5.63 15.00
C ILE A 247 18.63 -4.43 14.59
N PRO A 248 19.95 -4.46 14.85
CA PRO A 248 20.85 -3.43 14.34
C PRO A 248 20.97 -3.57 12.82
N PHE A 249 20.90 -2.45 12.11
CA PHE A 249 21.07 -2.41 10.65
C PHE A 249 20.10 -3.33 9.88
N PRO A 250 18.78 -3.06 9.94
CA PRO A 250 17.77 -3.90 9.28
C PRO A 250 17.97 -4.03 7.77
N TYR A 251 18.74 -3.13 7.15
CA TYR A 251 19.12 -3.10 5.74
C TYR A 251 20.35 -3.94 5.37
N ILE A 252 21.11 -4.45 6.34
CA ILE A 252 22.17 -5.42 6.01
C ILE A 252 21.45 -6.67 5.54
N LYS A 253 21.61 -7.01 4.26
CA LYS A 253 20.95 -8.14 3.59
C LYS A 253 21.01 -9.41 4.44
N THR A 254 19.92 -9.66 5.16
CA THR A 254 19.54 -10.97 5.66
C THR A 254 18.59 -11.57 4.63
N ASN A 255 18.60 -12.89 4.45
CA ASN A 255 17.63 -13.58 3.57
C ASN A 255 16.19 -13.56 4.14
N GLU A 256 15.97 -12.86 5.24
CA GLU A 256 14.71 -12.80 5.97
C GLU A 256 14.35 -11.35 6.29
N LEU A 257 13.05 -11.06 6.19
CA LEU A 257 12.50 -9.75 6.55
C LEU A 257 12.38 -9.61 8.05
N HIS A 258 13.19 -8.72 8.60
CA HIS A 258 13.28 -8.49 10.02
C HIS A 258 12.56 -7.19 10.43
N PHE A 259 11.24 -7.18 10.27
CA PHE A 259 10.42 -6.18 10.95
C PHE A 259 10.18 -6.61 12.39
N THR A 260 10.48 -5.73 13.34
CA THR A 260 9.98 -5.86 14.71
C THR A 260 9.05 -4.70 15.01
N THR A 261 8.06 -4.93 15.86
CA THR A 261 7.09 -3.91 16.30
C THR A 261 7.72 -2.75 17.08
N SER A 262 9.05 -2.76 17.24
CA SER A 262 9.85 -1.62 17.64
C SER A 262 9.60 -1.04 19.03
N LEU A 263 8.73 -1.67 19.85
CA LEU A 263 8.33 -1.11 21.14
C LEU A 263 9.32 -1.28 22.29
N ARG A 264 10.47 -1.96 22.09
CA ARG A 264 11.40 -2.21 23.20
C ARG A 264 12.87 -2.22 22.80
N GLY A 265 13.39 -1.05 22.47
CA GLY A 265 14.82 -0.81 22.45
C GLY A 265 15.11 0.56 23.05
N GLU A 266 16.25 0.72 23.72
CA GLU A 266 16.68 2.03 24.17
C GLU A 266 16.77 2.98 22.97
N LEU A 267 16.10 4.14 23.08
CA LEU A 267 16.21 5.21 22.11
C LEU A 267 17.68 5.63 22.01
N ARG A 268 18.25 5.56 20.81
CA ARG A 268 19.65 5.95 20.57
C ARG A 268 19.70 7.33 19.96
N HIS A 269 20.81 8.03 20.20
CA HIS A 269 21.07 9.30 19.53
C HIS A 269 21.23 9.10 18.02
N CYS A 270 20.80 10.10 17.25
CA CYS A 270 21.13 10.18 15.82
C CYS A 270 22.66 10.18 15.65
N VAL A 271 23.16 9.32 14.74
CA VAL A 271 24.60 9.20 14.43
C VAL A 271 25.01 9.95 13.16
N TYR A 272 24.14 10.81 12.62
CA TYR A 272 24.41 11.65 11.42
C TYR A 272 24.85 10.85 10.18
N CYS A 273 24.23 9.69 9.96
CA CYS A 273 24.56 8.81 8.83
C CYS A 273 23.86 9.17 7.50
N ASN A 274 22.85 10.04 7.53
CA ASN A 274 22.05 10.48 6.37
C ASN A 274 21.31 9.39 5.56
N TYR A 275 21.28 8.13 6.01
CA TYR A 275 20.53 7.08 5.31
C TYR A 275 19.04 7.38 5.11
N CYS A 276 18.41 8.08 6.07
CA CYS A 276 17.02 8.51 5.94
C CYS A 276 16.79 9.54 4.82
N ASP A 277 17.81 10.33 4.49
CA ASP A 277 17.77 11.35 3.45
C ASP A 277 18.04 10.70 2.07
N ASP A 278 18.91 9.68 2.03
CA ASP A 278 19.22 8.89 0.84
C ASP A 278 18.03 8.09 0.32
N ILE A 279 17.18 7.59 1.21
CA ILE A 279 16.03 6.75 0.86
C ILE A 279 14.73 7.53 0.67
N CYS A 280 14.72 8.85 0.95
CA CYS A 280 13.49 9.64 0.94
C CYS A 280 12.94 9.78 -0.49
N PRO A 281 11.74 9.24 -0.80
CA PRO A 281 11.22 9.23 -2.17
C PRO A 281 10.83 10.61 -2.66
N VAL A 282 10.56 11.55 -1.74
CA VAL A 282 10.22 12.95 -2.03
C VAL A 282 11.38 13.92 -1.81
N ASN A 283 12.60 13.39 -1.65
CA ASN A 283 13.86 14.14 -1.52
C ASN A 283 13.82 15.17 -0.38
N LEU A 284 13.46 14.71 0.81
CA LEU A 284 13.54 15.47 2.06
C LEU A 284 14.73 15.00 2.91
N GLU A 285 15.01 15.76 3.97
CA GLU A 285 16.08 15.47 4.92
C GLU A 285 15.50 15.13 6.32
N PRO A 286 14.94 13.92 6.53
CA PRO A 286 14.38 13.52 7.82
C PRO A 286 15.30 13.72 9.03
N ALA A 287 16.61 13.64 8.85
CA ALA A 287 17.58 13.91 9.92
C ALA A 287 17.39 15.34 10.49
N LEU A 288 17.15 16.34 9.63
CA LEU A 288 16.92 17.71 10.08
C LEU A 288 15.64 17.86 10.92
N TYR A 289 14.57 17.14 10.56
CA TYR A 289 13.32 17.17 11.33
C TYR A 289 13.50 16.60 12.73
N TRP A 290 14.28 15.53 12.87
CA TRP A 290 14.69 15.01 14.17
C TRP A 290 15.46 16.04 14.99
N HIS A 291 16.39 16.77 14.38
CA HIS A 291 17.17 17.80 15.08
C HIS A 291 16.33 19.01 15.48
N CYS A 292 15.39 19.44 14.64
CA CYS A 292 14.43 20.49 14.98
C CYS A 292 13.57 20.05 16.17
N HIS A 293 13.03 18.82 16.12
CA HIS A 293 12.19 18.26 17.17
C HIS A 293 12.92 18.11 18.51
N SER A 294 14.10 17.49 18.51
CA SER A 294 14.91 17.26 19.72
C SER A 294 15.40 18.54 20.39
N ARG A 295 15.47 19.66 19.66
CA ARG A 295 15.78 20.99 20.20
C ARG A 295 14.55 21.79 20.65
N GLY A 296 13.34 21.23 20.51
CA GLY A 296 12.09 21.94 20.77
C GLY A 296 11.71 22.97 19.70
N GLU A 297 12.38 22.96 18.55
CA GLU A 297 12.22 23.92 17.45
C GLU A 297 11.39 23.34 16.30
N LYS A 298 10.31 22.60 16.61
CA LYS A 298 9.48 21.87 15.62
C LYS A 298 9.04 22.75 14.43
N GLN A 299 8.73 24.02 14.69
CA GLN A 299 8.31 24.99 13.68
C GLN A 299 9.33 25.20 12.56
N LYS A 300 10.64 25.09 12.85
CA LYS A 300 11.68 25.27 11.84
C LYS A 300 11.65 24.16 10.78
N ALA A 301 11.07 23.00 11.07
CA ALA A 301 10.96 21.90 10.12
C ALA A 301 10.23 22.33 8.83
N ARG A 302 9.21 23.21 8.92
CA ARG A 302 8.46 23.72 7.76
C ARG A 302 9.32 24.51 6.78
N ILE A 303 10.35 25.21 7.27
CA ILE A 303 11.31 25.95 6.41
C ILE A 303 12.02 24.99 5.43
N TYR A 304 12.16 23.72 5.81
CA TYR A 304 12.79 22.66 5.02
C TYR A 304 11.77 21.82 4.22
N ALA A 305 10.63 22.40 3.84
CA ALA A 305 9.60 21.77 3.00
C ALA A 305 8.97 20.49 3.60
N LEU A 306 8.77 20.47 4.92
CA LEU A 306 8.11 19.38 5.66
C LEU A 306 6.78 18.93 5.04
N ASP A 307 6.01 19.87 4.47
CA ASP A 307 4.69 19.62 3.87
C ASP A 307 4.73 18.69 2.65
N LYS A 308 5.90 18.51 2.02
CA LYS A 308 6.07 17.52 0.94
C LYS A 308 6.12 16.07 1.45
N CYS A 309 6.27 15.87 2.75
CA CYS A 309 6.42 14.52 3.30
C CYS A 309 5.14 13.72 3.12
N ILE A 310 5.26 12.54 2.51
CA ILE A 310 4.13 11.64 2.22
C ILE A 310 3.92 10.54 3.28
N GLU A 311 4.55 10.69 4.45
CA GLU A 311 4.32 9.82 5.61
C GLU A 311 4.57 8.31 5.40
N CYS A 312 5.40 7.95 4.43
CA CYS A 312 5.69 6.56 4.07
C CYS A 312 6.49 5.74 5.09
N GLY A 313 7.03 6.32 6.16
CA GLY A 313 7.73 5.54 7.20
C GLY A 313 9.12 4.98 6.84
N LEU A 314 9.59 5.06 5.59
CA LEU A 314 10.92 4.56 5.17
C LEU A 314 12.07 5.08 6.05
N CYS A 315 11.99 6.36 6.45
CA CYS A 315 13.01 6.98 7.29
C CYS A 315 13.12 6.31 8.67
N SER A 316 12.00 5.96 9.32
CA SER A 316 11.99 5.21 10.57
C SER A 316 12.59 3.82 10.38
N TYR A 317 12.20 3.16 9.29
CA TYR A 317 12.64 1.81 8.98
C TYR A 317 14.16 1.71 8.76
N ILE A 318 14.73 2.61 7.96
CA ILE A 318 16.17 2.54 7.62
C ILE A 318 17.09 3.00 8.76
N CYS A 319 16.55 3.71 9.77
CA CYS A 319 17.35 4.40 10.76
C CYS A 319 18.15 3.43 11.66
N PRO A 320 19.51 3.44 11.63
CA PRO A 320 20.32 2.56 12.47
C PRO A 320 20.23 2.92 13.97
N SER A 321 19.92 4.19 14.27
CA SER A 321 19.63 4.67 15.62
C SER A 321 18.23 4.33 16.10
N LYS A 322 17.40 3.71 15.24
CA LYS A 322 16.06 3.22 15.58
C LYS A 322 15.11 4.31 16.07
N LEU A 323 15.28 5.50 15.51
CA LEU A 323 14.43 6.67 15.76
C LEU A 323 13.10 6.51 15.04
N GLU A 324 12.00 6.78 15.74
CA GLU A 324 10.66 6.83 15.16
C GLU A 324 10.45 8.15 14.38
N LEU A 325 11.23 8.33 13.31
CA LEU A 325 11.27 9.56 12.52
C LEU A 325 9.89 9.93 11.94
N LEU A 326 9.09 8.95 11.53
CA LEU A 326 7.72 9.19 11.06
C LEU A 326 6.84 9.84 12.14
N GLN A 327 6.89 9.34 13.38
CA GLN A 327 6.16 9.93 14.49
C GLN A 327 6.62 11.37 14.74
N VAL A 328 7.93 11.60 14.73
CA VAL A 328 8.53 12.93 14.89
C VAL A 328 8.10 13.89 13.79
N ILE A 329 8.06 13.43 12.54
CA ILE A 329 7.59 14.20 11.38
C ILE A 329 6.12 14.55 11.53
N LYS A 330 5.26 13.59 11.91
CA LYS A 330 3.83 13.82 12.18
C LYS A 330 3.64 14.86 13.27
N GLU A 331 4.43 14.78 14.35
CA GLU A 331 4.42 15.78 15.42
C GLU A 331 4.94 17.15 14.98
N CYS A 332 5.85 17.24 14.01
CA CYS A 332 6.28 18.52 13.46
C CYS A 332 5.20 19.12 12.55
N LYS A 333 4.50 18.28 11.77
CA LYS A 333 3.40 18.70 10.91
C LYS A 333 2.18 19.19 11.70
N SER A 334 1.94 18.64 12.90
CA SER A 334 0.83 19.07 13.75
C SER A 334 1.04 20.42 14.42
N VAL A 335 2.25 20.99 14.36
CA VAL A 335 2.51 22.35 14.85
C VAL A 335 2.18 23.35 13.73
N ASN A 336 1.28 24.28 14.04
CA ASN A 336 0.81 25.35 13.15
C ASN A 336 1.84 26.44 12.95
#